data_AF-A0A1K2HH26-F1
#
_entry.id   AF-A0A1K2HH26-F1
#
_cell.length_a   1.000
_cell.length_b   1.000
_cell.length_c   1.000
_cell.angle_alpha   90.00
_cell.angle_beta   90.00
_cell.angle_gamma   90.00
#
_symmetry.space_group_name_H-M   'P 1'
#
loop_
_entity.id
_entity.type
_entity.pdbx_description
1 polymer ?
#
loop_
_entity_poly.entity_id
_entity_poly.type
_entity_poly.pdbx_seq_one_letter_code
_entity_poly.pdbx_strand_id
1 'polypeptide(L)'
;MQSIAAMQIVLISGLSGSGKSVALKQLEDQGYYCIDNLPATLLLQAVQALRDEGHRRIGISVDVRGIHSLPALPEAVAKLKAQGLDLRVLFLEAKTDALQMRFSETRRKHPLSVAHPELTVSECIVLEQELLVGVADLAHRVDTSDLSANALRSWVKQLLHLDQSQLTVIFQSFGFKHGLPLDADLVFDARCIPNPYYDTTLRPLTGRDQLVIDFLEAQPAGQQMYEDVVRYLDTWLPAFDNDNRAYLTVAIGCTGGQHRSVWLAEKLARRFDSDRQVLTRHRERRGEA
;
A
#
# COMPACT_ATOMS: atom_id res chain seq x y z
N MET A 1 -8.14 -18.09 -28.96
CA MET A 1 -9.32 -17.74 -28.16
C MET A 1 -8.95 -16.50 -27.37
N GLN A 2 -9.33 -15.32 -27.84
CA GLN A 2 -9.03 -14.06 -27.14
C GLN A 2 -9.84 -14.07 -25.84
N SER A 3 -9.16 -14.10 -24.70
CA SER A 3 -9.77 -13.88 -23.38
C SER A 3 -10.55 -12.57 -23.45
N ILE A 4 -11.86 -12.61 -23.17
CA ILE A 4 -12.64 -11.39 -22.96
C ILE A 4 -11.97 -10.70 -21.78
N ALA A 5 -11.22 -9.63 -22.04
CA ALA A 5 -10.46 -8.94 -20.99
C ALA A 5 -11.41 -8.61 -19.84
N ALA A 6 -11.20 -9.26 -18.69
CA ALA A 6 -12.02 -9.10 -17.51
C ALA A 6 -12.06 -7.60 -17.17
N MET A 7 -13.25 -7.10 -16.88
CA MET A 7 -13.44 -5.70 -16.51
C MET A 7 -12.70 -5.43 -15.20
N GLN A 8 -11.81 -4.44 -15.22
CA GLN A 8 -10.97 -4.05 -14.09
C GLN A 8 -11.57 -2.86 -13.37
N ILE A 9 -11.77 -3.01 -12.06
CA ILE A 9 -12.32 -1.98 -11.21
C ILE A 9 -11.34 -1.75 -10.06
N VAL A 10 -10.93 -0.50 -9.86
CA VAL A 10 -10.12 -0.09 -8.72
C VAL A 10 -10.95 0.83 -7.85
N LEU A 11 -11.36 0.34 -6.69
CA LEU A 11 -12.07 1.09 -5.68
C LEU A 11 -11.04 1.63 -4.67
N ILE A 12 -11.01 2.95 -4.50
CA ILE A 12 -10.10 3.67 -3.62
C ILE A 12 -10.90 4.27 -2.46
N SER A 13 -10.53 3.92 -1.24
CA SER A 13 -10.99 4.59 -0.03
C SER A 13 -9.79 4.94 0.85
N GLY A 14 -10.03 5.52 2.01
CA GLY A 14 -8.96 5.95 2.91
C GLY A 14 -9.21 7.27 3.60
N LEU A 15 -8.30 7.63 4.50
CA LEU A 15 -8.34 8.88 5.28
C LEU A 15 -8.15 10.11 4.39
N SER A 16 -8.73 11.23 4.78
CA SER A 16 -8.56 12.50 4.09
C SER A 16 -7.11 12.97 4.23
N GLY A 17 -6.48 13.29 3.10
CA GLY A 17 -5.04 13.57 3.04
C GLY A 17 -4.13 12.35 2.82
N SER A 18 -4.67 11.12 2.74
CA SER A 18 -3.85 9.90 2.52
C SER A 18 -3.35 9.72 1.09
N GLY A 19 -3.69 10.61 0.15
CA GLY A 19 -3.24 10.52 -1.25
C GLY A 19 -4.22 9.84 -2.21
N LYS A 20 -5.49 9.66 -1.82
CA LYS A 20 -6.57 9.16 -2.71
C LYS A 20 -6.62 9.88 -4.06
N SER A 21 -6.51 11.21 -4.06
CA SER A 21 -6.51 12.00 -5.30
C SER A 21 -5.28 11.75 -6.19
N VAL A 22 -4.13 11.46 -5.58
CA VAL A 22 -2.90 11.08 -6.31
C VAL A 22 -3.08 9.70 -6.96
N ALA A 23 -3.64 8.75 -6.21
CA ALA A 23 -3.92 7.41 -6.72
C ALA A 23 -4.98 7.44 -7.85
N LEU A 24 -6.09 8.17 -7.67
CA LEU A 24 -7.13 8.31 -8.69
C LEU A 24 -6.61 8.98 -9.96
N LYS A 25 -5.77 10.01 -9.83
CA LYS A 25 -5.12 10.64 -10.98
C LYS A 25 -4.20 9.66 -11.72
N GLN A 26 -3.44 8.85 -10.99
CA GLN A 26 -2.62 7.82 -11.59
C GLN A 26 -3.44 6.79 -12.37
N LEU A 27 -4.64 6.41 -11.87
CA LEU A 27 -5.56 5.54 -12.61
C LEU A 27 -6.00 6.20 -13.93
N GLU A 28 -6.37 7.47 -13.89
CA GLU A 28 -6.74 8.25 -15.09
C GLU A 28 -5.60 8.26 -16.11
N ASP A 29 -4.36 8.48 -15.65
CA ASP A 29 -3.15 8.44 -16.49
C ASP A 29 -2.87 7.04 -17.07
N GLN A 30 -3.43 5.97 -16.50
CA GLN A 30 -3.39 4.60 -17.05
C GLN A 30 -4.63 4.24 -17.89
N GLY A 31 -5.50 5.21 -18.18
CA GLY A 31 -6.67 5.06 -19.04
C GLY A 31 -7.90 4.48 -18.34
N TYR A 32 -7.99 4.59 -17.01
CA TYR A 32 -9.21 4.26 -16.27
C TYR A 32 -10.23 5.41 -16.40
N TYR A 33 -11.52 5.05 -16.48
CA TYR A 33 -12.60 6.00 -16.27
C TYR A 33 -12.74 6.26 -14.77
N CYS A 34 -12.41 7.47 -14.32
CA CYS A 34 -12.34 7.80 -12.90
C CYS A 34 -13.57 8.59 -12.42
N ILE A 35 -14.23 8.12 -11.36
CA ILE A 35 -15.26 8.86 -10.63
C ILE A 35 -14.71 9.20 -9.24
N ASP A 36 -14.65 10.49 -8.91
CA ASP A 36 -14.34 10.94 -7.55
C ASP A 36 -15.63 11.08 -6.71
N ASN A 37 -15.57 10.69 -5.45
CA ASN A 37 -16.62 10.88 -4.45
C ASN A 37 -17.98 10.24 -4.83
N LEU A 38 -17.95 8.98 -5.27
CA LEU A 38 -19.19 8.26 -5.57
C LEU A 38 -19.85 7.79 -4.26
N PRO A 39 -21.15 8.07 -4.02
CA PRO A 39 -21.87 7.43 -2.93
C PRO A 39 -21.87 5.91 -3.09
N ALA A 40 -21.55 5.17 -2.02
CA ALA A 40 -21.42 3.72 -2.07
C ALA A 40 -22.74 3.01 -2.46
N THR A 41 -23.89 3.63 -2.20
CA THR A 41 -25.22 3.15 -2.63
C THR A 41 -25.39 3.12 -4.16
N LEU A 42 -24.65 3.97 -4.89
CA LEU A 42 -24.70 4.06 -6.35
C LEU A 42 -23.60 3.23 -7.03
N LEU A 43 -22.71 2.59 -6.26
CA LEU A 43 -21.54 1.88 -6.79
C LEU A 43 -21.92 0.83 -7.85
N LEU A 44 -22.91 -0.01 -7.55
CA LEU A 44 -23.36 -1.06 -8.48
C LEU A 44 -23.94 -0.49 -9.77
N GLN A 45 -24.76 0.56 -9.66
CA GLN A 45 -25.41 1.19 -10.80
C GLN A 45 -24.39 1.89 -11.70
N ALA A 46 -23.43 2.62 -11.11
CA ALA A 46 -22.37 3.28 -11.86
C ALA A 46 -21.47 2.29 -12.61
N VAL A 47 -21.06 1.20 -11.94
CA VAL A 47 -20.27 0.14 -12.57
C VAL A 47 -21.04 -0.51 -13.73
N GLN A 48 -22.34 -0.77 -13.55
CA GLN A 48 -23.17 -1.36 -14.60
C GLN A 48 -23.34 -0.42 -15.79
N ALA A 49 -23.69 0.85 -15.56
CA ALA A 49 -23.84 1.85 -16.62
C ALA A 49 -22.55 2.01 -17.43
N LEU A 50 -21.40 2.15 -16.77
CA LEU A 50 -20.11 2.28 -17.44
C LEU A 50 -19.73 1.00 -18.20
N ARG A 51 -20.10 -0.18 -17.69
CA ARG A 51 -19.93 -1.45 -18.42
C ARG A 51 -20.75 -1.45 -19.70
N ASP A 52 -22.00 -1.01 -19.65
CA ASP A 52 -22.91 -0.98 -20.78
C ASP A 52 -22.46 0.04 -21.85
N GLU A 53 -21.80 1.13 -21.44
CA GLU A 53 -21.10 2.09 -22.32
C GLU A 53 -19.78 1.54 -22.91
N GLY A 54 -19.36 0.35 -22.49
CA GLY A 54 -18.16 -0.33 -23.00
C GLY A 54 -16.87 -0.04 -22.24
N HIS A 55 -16.93 0.68 -21.11
CA HIS A 55 -15.74 0.91 -20.27
C HIS A 55 -15.29 -0.40 -19.60
N ARG A 56 -14.00 -0.72 -19.77
CA ARG A 56 -13.38 -1.94 -19.21
C ARG A 56 -12.45 -1.67 -18.02
N ARG A 57 -12.10 -0.41 -17.78
CA ARG A 57 -11.21 0.03 -16.70
C ARG A 57 -11.87 1.18 -15.95
N ILE A 58 -12.23 0.97 -14.70
CA ILE A 58 -12.98 1.93 -13.89
C ILE A 58 -12.23 2.19 -12.59
N GLY A 59 -11.97 3.47 -12.27
CA GLY A 59 -11.45 3.92 -11.00
C GLY A 59 -12.54 4.65 -10.22
N ILE A 60 -12.83 4.26 -8.99
CA ILE A 60 -13.86 4.93 -8.18
C ILE A 60 -13.24 5.28 -6.84
N SER A 61 -13.43 6.52 -6.38
CA SER A 61 -13.14 6.88 -5.00
C SER A 61 -14.42 6.95 -4.16
N VAL A 62 -14.37 6.39 -2.96
CA VAL A 62 -15.40 6.49 -1.93
C VAL A 62 -14.74 6.97 -0.65
N ASP A 63 -15.22 8.08 -0.08
CA ASP A 63 -14.68 8.63 1.15
C ASP A 63 -15.75 9.21 2.08
N VAL A 64 -15.29 9.81 3.19
CA VAL A 64 -16.14 10.31 4.26
C VAL A 64 -17.12 11.41 3.81
N ARG A 65 -16.93 12.05 2.65
CA ARG A 65 -17.91 13.00 2.10
C ARG A 65 -19.25 12.30 1.80
N GLY A 66 -19.24 10.99 1.54
CA GLY A 66 -20.41 10.15 1.34
C GLY A 66 -20.83 9.34 2.58
N ILE A 67 -20.60 9.85 3.80
CA ILE A 67 -20.71 9.12 5.08
C ILE A 67 -21.98 8.24 5.20
N HIS A 68 -23.15 8.78 4.84
CA HIS A 68 -24.43 8.07 4.95
C HIS A 68 -24.54 6.83 4.05
N SER A 69 -23.71 6.76 3.01
CA SER A 69 -23.68 5.64 2.07
C SER A 69 -22.65 4.57 2.46
N LEU A 70 -21.64 4.88 3.28
CA LEU A 70 -20.53 3.97 3.63
C LEU A 70 -21.00 2.60 4.17
N PRO A 71 -22.05 2.50 5.01
CA PRO A 71 -22.54 1.21 5.47
C PRO A 71 -23.01 0.26 4.36
N ALA A 72 -23.36 0.77 3.18
CA ALA A 72 -23.75 -0.05 2.02
C ALA A 72 -22.55 -0.60 1.22
N LEU A 73 -21.33 -0.10 1.48
CA LEU A 73 -20.15 -0.46 0.72
C LEU A 73 -19.76 -1.95 0.84
N PRO A 74 -19.78 -2.59 2.03
CA PRO A 74 -19.47 -4.03 2.15
C PRO A 74 -20.35 -4.89 1.24
N GLU A 75 -21.66 -4.64 1.23
CA GLU A 75 -22.60 -5.40 0.41
C GLU A 75 -22.37 -5.15 -1.08
N ALA A 76 -22.11 -3.90 -1.47
CA ALA A 76 -21.82 -3.56 -2.87
C ALA A 76 -20.52 -4.22 -3.35
N VAL A 77 -19.45 -4.19 -2.55
CA VAL A 77 -18.18 -4.86 -2.85
C VAL A 77 -18.38 -6.38 -2.98
N ALA A 78 -19.12 -7.01 -2.06
CA ALA A 78 -19.42 -8.44 -2.13
C ALA A 78 -20.17 -8.82 -3.41
N LYS A 79 -21.18 -8.02 -3.81
CA LYS A 79 -21.94 -8.23 -5.07
C LYS A 79 -21.06 -8.08 -6.31
N LEU A 80 -20.15 -7.10 -6.34
CA LEU A 80 -19.20 -6.93 -7.45
C LEU A 80 -18.22 -8.11 -7.54
N LYS A 81 -17.67 -8.58 -6.40
CA LYS A 81 -16.81 -9.77 -6.37
C LYS A 81 -17.55 -11.02 -6.87
N ALA A 82 -18.80 -11.20 -6.49
CA ALA A 82 -19.63 -12.34 -6.92
C ALA A 82 -19.91 -12.36 -8.44
N GLN A 83 -19.76 -11.22 -9.14
CA GLN A 83 -19.86 -11.16 -10.60
C GLN A 83 -18.58 -11.62 -11.33
N GLY A 84 -17.54 -12.04 -10.61
CA GLY A 84 -16.27 -12.47 -11.20
C GLY A 84 -15.47 -11.33 -11.85
N LEU A 85 -15.68 -10.09 -11.40
CA LEU A 85 -14.94 -8.92 -11.88
C LEU A 85 -13.57 -8.85 -11.22
N ASP A 86 -12.58 -8.29 -11.92
CA ASP A 86 -11.29 -7.94 -11.32
C ASP A 86 -11.46 -6.66 -10.49
N LEU A 87 -11.91 -6.83 -9.24
CA LEU A 87 -12.12 -5.73 -8.29
C LEU A 87 -10.94 -5.61 -7.32
N ARG A 88 -10.14 -4.55 -7.46
CA ARG A 88 -9.12 -4.15 -6.49
C ARG A 88 -9.74 -3.16 -5.52
N VAL A 89 -9.64 -3.40 -4.21
CA VAL A 89 -10.10 -2.44 -3.19
C VAL A 89 -8.89 -1.98 -2.37
N LEU A 90 -8.61 -0.69 -2.40
CA LEU A 90 -7.48 -0.06 -1.73
C LEU A 90 -7.97 0.88 -0.64
N PHE A 91 -7.32 0.82 0.52
CA PHE A 91 -7.53 1.76 1.62
C PHE A 91 -6.22 2.49 1.92
N LEU A 92 -6.12 3.74 1.47
CA LEU A 92 -4.94 4.55 1.75
C LEU A 92 -5.06 5.21 3.12
N GLU A 93 -4.07 5.02 3.97
CA GLU A 93 -4.00 5.65 5.26
C GLU A 93 -2.65 6.29 5.49
N ALA A 94 -2.52 7.05 6.57
CA ALA A 94 -1.26 7.58 7.05
C ALA A 94 -1.40 7.87 8.54
N LYS A 95 -0.27 7.97 9.22
CA LYS A 95 -0.22 8.42 10.61
C LYS A 95 -0.82 9.82 10.74
N THR A 96 -1.41 10.08 11.90
CA THR A 96 -2.15 11.31 12.19
C THR A 96 -1.26 12.56 12.04
N ASP A 97 -0.01 12.49 12.46
CA ASP A 97 0.99 13.56 12.30
C ASP A 97 1.31 13.87 10.83
N ALA A 98 1.48 12.83 10.00
CA ALA A 98 1.69 12.98 8.57
C ALA A 98 0.47 13.61 7.87
N LEU A 99 -0.75 13.21 8.25
CA LEU A 99 -1.97 13.81 7.71
C LEU A 99 -2.11 15.28 8.12
N GLN A 100 -1.87 15.62 9.39
CA GLN A 100 -1.88 17.01 9.86
C GLN A 100 -0.89 17.88 9.09
N MET A 101 0.34 17.39 8.87
CA MET A 101 1.35 18.09 8.08
C MET A 101 0.85 18.36 6.65
N ARG A 102 0.27 17.37 5.98
CA ARG A 102 -0.30 17.53 4.62
C ARG A 102 -1.44 18.54 4.56
N PHE A 103 -2.31 18.58 5.56
CA PHE A 103 -3.36 19.59 5.63
C PHE A 103 -2.80 21.00 5.83
N SER A 104 -1.75 21.13 6.64
CA SER A 104 -1.03 22.40 6.83
C SER A 104 -0.39 22.90 5.52
N GLU A 105 0.31 22.01 4.80
CA GLU A 105 0.99 22.32 3.54
C GLU A 105 0.02 22.69 2.41
N THR A 106 -1.02 21.89 2.23
CA THR A 106 -2.00 22.10 1.15
C THR A 106 -3.01 23.20 1.46
N ARG A 107 -3.10 23.64 2.72
CA ARG A 107 -4.09 24.59 3.25
C ARG A 107 -5.55 24.19 2.95
N ARG A 108 -5.80 22.91 2.66
CA ARG A 108 -7.14 22.40 2.43
C ARG A 108 -7.84 22.17 3.77
N LYS A 109 -9.15 22.41 3.82
CA LYS A 109 -9.96 22.06 5.00
C LYS A 109 -10.20 20.55 5.03
N HIS A 110 -10.30 20.00 6.23
CA HIS A 110 -10.73 18.63 6.40
C HIS A 110 -12.22 18.50 6.01
N PRO A 111 -12.67 17.47 5.29
CA PRO A 111 -14.08 17.32 4.91
C PRO A 111 -15.03 17.36 6.11
N LEU A 112 -14.69 16.62 7.18
CA LEU A 112 -15.48 16.63 8.42
C LEU A 112 -15.49 17.97 9.14
N SER A 113 -14.44 18.81 9.05
CA SER A 113 -14.47 20.13 9.71
C SER A 113 -15.46 21.10 9.06
N VAL A 114 -15.97 20.77 7.86
CA VAL A 114 -17.06 21.55 7.22
C VAL A 114 -18.40 21.23 7.87
N ALA A 115 -18.64 19.96 8.23
CA ALA A 115 -19.84 19.52 8.92
C ALA A 115 -19.78 19.76 10.44
N HIS A 116 -18.56 19.73 11.00
CA HIS A 116 -18.24 19.87 12.42
C HIS A 116 -17.20 20.98 12.64
N PRO A 117 -17.59 22.27 12.51
CA PRO A 117 -16.66 23.39 12.62
C PRO A 117 -16.02 23.54 14.00
N GLU A 118 -16.56 22.87 15.02
CA GLU A 118 -16.03 22.79 16.38
C GLU A 118 -14.79 21.89 16.51
N LEU A 119 -14.60 20.95 15.59
CA LEU A 119 -13.52 19.96 15.67
C LEU A 119 -12.22 20.49 15.06
N THR A 120 -11.12 20.20 15.73
CA THR A 120 -9.77 20.35 15.17
C THR A 120 -9.53 19.35 14.04
N VAL A 121 -8.52 19.60 13.20
CA VAL A 121 -8.10 18.64 12.15
C VAL A 121 -7.73 17.29 12.77
N SER A 122 -7.07 17.30 13.93
CA SER A 122 -6.69 16.09 14.66
C SER A 122 -7.90 15.27 15.09
N GLU A 123 -8.91 15.91 15.68
CA GLU A 123 -10.16 15.25 16.09
C GLU A 123 -10.94 14.75 14.88
N CYS A 124 -10.95 15.51 13.78
CA CYS A 124 -11.55 15.06 12.53
C CYS A 124 -10.89 13.80 11.98
N ILE A 125 -9.56 13.68 12.05
CA ILE A 125 -8.84 12.48 11.58
C ILE A 125 -9.21 11.27 12.43
N VAL A 126 -9.28 11.42 13.75
CA VAL A 126 -9.67 10.33 14.67
C VAL A 126 -11.11 9.88 14.38
N LEU A 127 -12.04 10.83 14.26
CA LEU A 127 -13.43 10.52 13.90
C LEU A 127 -13.53 9.84 12.53
N GLU A 128 -12.76 10.29 11.54
CA GLU A 128 -12.73 9.66 10.22
C GLU A 128 -12.21 8.22 10.27
N GLN A 129 -11.19 7.94 11.09
CA GLN A 129 -10.69 6.57 11.31
C GLN A 129 -11.79 5.65 11.84
N GLU A 130 -12.55 6.09 12.85
CA GLU A 130 -13.66 5.33 13.43
C GLU A 130 -14.75 5.04 12.39
N LEU A 131 -15.10 6.03 11.59
CA LEU A 131 -16.14 5.90 10.56
C LEU A 131 -15.73 4.98 9.40
N LEU A 132 -14.43 4.85 9.13
CA LEU A 132 -13.91 4.09 8.00
C LEU A 132 -13.38 2.70 8.37
N VAL A 133 -13.44 2.28 9.63
CA VAL A 133 -12.99 0.93 10.07
C VAL A 133 -13.61 -0.18 9.20
N GLY A 134 -14.93 -0.17 9.04
CA GLY A 134 -15.62 -1.19 8.23
C GLY A 134 -15.28 -1.17 6.75
N VAL A 135 -14.72 -0.07 6.23
CA VAL A 135 -14.21 0.02 4.85
C VAL A 135 -12.78 -0.51 4.76
N ALA A 136 -11.95 -0.20 5.76
CA ALA A 136 -10.57 -0.68 5.83
C ALA A 136 -10.48 -2.20 5.85
N ASP A 137 -11.41 -2.88 6.54
CA ASP A 137 -11.44 -4.35 6.63
C ASP A 137 -11.75 -5.06 5.31
N LEU A 138 -12.33 -4.35 4.34
CA LEU A 138 -12.68 -4.90 3.01
C LEU A 138 -11.53 -4.78 2.01
N ALA A 139 -10.49 -4.04 2.36
CA ALA A 139 -9.54 -3.45 1.44
C ALA A 139 -8.10 -3.80 1.81
N HIS A 140 -7.22 -3.74 0.81
CA HIS A 140 -5.80 -3.75 1.08
C HIS A 140 -5.39 -2.38 1.63
N ARG A 141 -4.94 -2.36 2.89
CA ARG A 141 -4.45 -1.17 3.56
C ARG A 141 -3.07 -0.79 3.03
N VAL A 142 -2.88 0.49 2.77
CA VAL A 142 -1.63 1.04 2.23
C VAL A 142 -1.20 2.20 3.11
N ASP A 143 -0.13 2.01 3.86
CA ASP A 143 0.45 3.07 4.68
C ASP A 143 1.15 4.07 3.75
N THR A 144 0.65 5.29 3.65
CA THR A 144 1.26 6.35 2.83
C THR A 144 2.09 7.33 3.63
N SER A 145 2.28 7.14 4.94
CA SER A 145 2.84 8.15 5.85
C SER A 145 4.11 8.82 5.32
N ASP A 146 5.06 8.01 4.85
CA ASP A 146 6.38 8.46 4.38
C ASP A 146 6.51 8.43 2.85
N LEU A 147 5.39 8.26 2.13
CA LEU A 147 5.40 8.24 0.66
C LEU A 147 5.31 9.63 0.07
N SER A 148 6.24 9.94 -0.84
CA SER A 148 6.06 11.05 -1.78
C SER A 148 4.94 10.73 -2.79
N ALA A 149 4.34 11.77 -3.37
CA ALA A 149 3.31 11.59 -4.40
C ALA A 149 3.83 10.79 -5.61
N ASN A 150 5.10 10.99 -5.99
CA ASN A 150 5.75 10.21 -7.05
C ASN A 150 5.90 8.73 -6.67
N ALA A 151 6.28 8.43 -5.42
CA ALA A 151 6.39 7.06 -4.93
C ALA A 151 5.03 6.36 -4.97
N LEU A 152 3.97 7.04 -4.51
CA LEU A 152 2.62 6.51 -4.55
C LEU A 152 2.13 6.25 -5.98
N ARG A 153 2.38 7.19 -6.91
CA ARG A 153 2.08 7.01 -8.34
C ARG A 153 2.77 5.77 -8.92
N SER A 154 4.07 5.62 -8.65
CA SER A 154 4.83 4.47 -9.13
C SER A 154 4.30 3.15 -8.55
N TRP A 155 3.96 3.14 -7.26
CA TRP A 155 3.40 1.96 -6.60
C TRP A 155 2.03 1.58 -7.16
N VAL A 156 1.13 2.55 -7.31
CA VAL A 156 -0.18 2.32 -7.96
C VAL A 156 0.02 1.78 -9.37
N LYS A 157 0.94 2.35 -10.16
CA LYS A 157 1.22 1.82 -11.50
C LYS A 157 1.66 0.35 -11.48
N GLN A 158 2.58 -0.03 -10.59
CA GLN A 158 3.03 -1.42 -10.45
C GLN A 158 1.88 -2.36 -10.06
N LEU A 159 1.06 -1.94 -9.08
CA LEU A 159 -0.11 -2.69 -8.63
C LEU A 159 -1.07 -3.04 -9.78
N LEU A 160 -1.25 -2.13 -10.74
CA LEU A 160 -2.20 -2.33 -11.84
C LEU A 160 -1.81 -3.48 -12.78
N HIS A 161 -0.53 -3.82 -12.83
CA HIS A 161 0.02 -4.89 -13.67
C HIS A 161 -0.03 -6.27 -13.01
N LEU A 162 -0.45 -6.37 -11.75
CA LEU A 162 -0.51 -7.64 -11.01
C LEU A 162 -1.77 -8.45 -11.32
N ASP A 163 -1.68 -9.75 -11.15
CA ASP A 163 -2.79 -10.69 -11.32
C ASP A 163 -3.46 -10.91 -9.97
N GLN A 164 -4.70 -10.45 -9.83
CA GLN A 164 -5.43 -10.58 -8.57
C GLN A 164 -5.86 -12.01 -8.22
N SER A 165 -5.73 -12.96 -9.14
CA SER A 165 -5.96 -14.37 -8.84
C SER A 165 -4.83 -15.00 -8.02
N GLN A 166 -3.70 -14.31 -7.87
CA GLN A 166 -2.53 -14.77 -7.13
C GLN A 166 -2.24 -13.87 -5.94
N LEU A 167 -1.75 -14.46 -4.86
CA LEU A 167 -1.23 -13.70 -3.73
C LEU A 167 -0.01 -12.89 -4.19
N THR A 168 -0.06 -11.58 -3.99
CA THR A 168 1.10 -10.72 -4.15
C THR A 168 1.83 -10.56 -2.82
N VAL A 169 3.11 -10.90 -2.78
CA VAL A 169 3.97 -10.68 -1.60
C VAL A 169 4.67 -9.33 -1.74
N ILE A 170 4.42 -8.43 -0.79
CA ILE A 170 5.05 -7.11 -0.76
C ILE A 170 6.20 -7.14 0.24
N PHE A 171 7.44 -7.08 -0.24
CA PHE A 171 8.60 -6.88 0.62
C PHE A 171 8.82 -5.38 0.85
N GLN A 172 8.65 -4.93 2.09
CA GLN A 172 8.88 -3.54 2.45
C GLN A 172 10.03 -3.37 3.44
N SER A 173 10.90 -2.38 3.24
CA SER A 173 11.87 -1.99 4.26
C SER A 173 11.40 -0.76 5.03
N PHE A 174 11.69 -0.73 6.33
CA PHE A 174 11.45 0.43 7.18
C PHE A 174 12.55 0.66 8.24
N GLY A 175 12.51 1.83 8.89
CA GLY A 175 13.33 2.17 10.05
C GLY A 175 12.52 2.18 11.35
N PHE A 176 12.90 1.39 12.36
CA PHE A 176 12.24 1.37 13.66
C PHE A 176 12.15 2.74 14.34
N LYS A 177 13.10 3.64 14.09
CA LYS A 177 13.05 5.02 14.61
C LYS A 177 11.87 5.84 14.08
N HIS A 178 11.25 5.40 12.98
CA HIS A 178 10.07 6.00 12.37
C HIS A 178 8.77 5.26 12.73
N GLY A 179 8.84 4.18 13.53
CA GLY A 179 7.71 3.33 13.87
C GLY A 179 7.40 2.27 12.83
N LEU A 180 6.55 1.31 13.20
CA LEU A 180 6.13 0.22 12.33
C LEU A 180 5.25 0.73 11.15
N PRO A 181 5.25 0.05 10.00
CA PRO A 181 4.24 0.26 8.96
C PRO A 181 2.85 -0.14 9.42
N LEU A 182 1.85 0.67 9.09
CA LEU A 182 0.45 0.37 9.42
C LEU A 182 -0.09 -0.82 8.61
N ASP A 183 0.54 -1.12 7.48
CA ASP A 183 0.14 -2.13 6.49
C ASP A 183 0.97 -3.43 6.57
N ALA A 184 1.78 -3.62 7.62
CA ALA A 184 2.62 -4.82 7.77
C ALA A 184 1.85 -6.01 8.37
N ASP A 185 1.89 -7.17 7.69
CA ASP A 185 1.38 -8.44 8.20
C ASP A 185 2.45 -9.20 8.99
N LEU A 186 3.68 -9.23 8.45
CA LEU A 186 4.85 -9.85 9.07
C LEU A 186 5.95 -8.82 9.28
N VAL A 187 6.63 -8.86 10.43
CA VAL A 187 7.74 -7.94 10.74
C VAL A 187 8.98 -8.71 11.17
N PHE A 188 10.09 -8.52 10.45
CA PHE A 188 11.40 -9.10 10.76
C PHE A 188 12.40 -8.01 11.17
N ASP A 189 13.08 -8.20 12.30
CA ASP A 189 14.07 -7.26 12.82
C ASP A 189 15.49 -7.62 12.36
N ALA A 190 16.04 -6.81 11.45
CA ALA A 190 17.38 -6.97 10.90
C ALA A 190 18.46 -6.20 11.70
N ARG A 191 18.16 -5.66 12.89
CA ARG A 191 19.13 -4.90 13.70
C ARG A 191 20.27 -5.76 14.25
N CYS A 192 20.12 -7.07 14.31
CA CYS A 192 21.17 -8.00 14.71
C CYS A 192 22.28 -8.20 13.65
N ILE A 193 22.02 -7.83 12.38
CA ILE A 193 23.01 -7.91 11.30
C ILE A 193 24.08 -6.81 11.53
N PRO A 194 25.38 -7.09 11.32
CA PRO A 194 26.45 -6.10 11.44
C PRO A 194 26.15 -4.82 10.67
N ASN A 195 26.41 -3.68 11.33
CA ASN A 195 25.91 -2.39 10.87
C ASN A 195 26.92 -1.69 9.94
N PRO A 196 26.63 -1.54 8.63
CA PRO A 196 27.52 -0.85 7.69
C PRO A 196 27.68 0.64 8.02
N TYR A 197 26.81 1.20 8.86
CA TYR A 197 26.90 2.60 9.28
C TYR A 197 28.23 2.93 9.99
N TYR A 198 28.94 1.98 10.58
CA TYR A 198 30.21 2.32 11.24
C TYR A 198 31.32 2.69 10.25
N ASP A 199 31.26 2.16 9.03
CA ASP A 199 32.13 2.55 7.92
C ASP A 199 31.65 3.86 7.28
N THR A 200 32.47 4.90 7.36
CA THR A 200 32.15 6.24 6.84
C THR A 200 31.95 6.28 5.33
N THR A 201 32.53 5.34 4.58
CA THR A 201 32.38 5.23 3.12
C THR A 201 31.05 4.59 2.72
N LEU A 202 30.52 3.70 3.57
CA LEU A 202 29.21 3.06 3.37
C LEU A 202 28.06 3.90 3.92
N ARG A 203 28.33 4.73 4.94
CA ARG A 203 27.34 5.67 5.51
C ARG A 203 26.50 6.45 4.49
N PRO A 204 27.03 7.00 3.37
CA PRO A 204 26.28 7.73 2.35
C PRO A 204 25.43 6.86 1.42
N LEU A 205 25.61 5.53 1.44
CA LEU A 205 24.97 4.61 0.52
C LEU A 205 23.66 4.03 1.08
N THR A 206 23.06 3.10 0.36
CA THR A 206 21.82 2.39 0.69
C THR A 206 22.03 0.90 0.50
N GLY A 207 21.10 0.07 1.00
CA GLY A 207 21.14 -1.38 0.80
C GLY A 207 21.00 -1.85 -0.66
N ARG A 208 20.82 -0.92 -1.61
CA ARG A 208 20.82 -1.18 -3.05
C ARG A 208 22.18 -0.96 -3.71
N ASP A 209 23.10 -0.28 -3.03
CA ASP A 209 24.42 0.03 -3.56
C ASP A 209 25.38 -1.14 -3.38
N GLN A 210 26.15 -1.47 -4.42
CA GLN A 210 26.98 -2.68 -4.47
C GLN A 210 27.94 -2.78 -3.27
N LEU A 211 28.57 -1.68 -2.85
CA LEU A 211 29.49 -1.68 -1.71
C LEU A 211 28.81 -2.08 -0.38
N VAL A 212 27.54 -1.69 -0.19
CA VAL A 212 26.76 -2.08 1.00
C VAL A 212 26.30 -3.53 0.87
N ILE A 213 25.92 -3.96 -0.34
CA ILE A 213 25.56 -5.35 -0.63
C ILE A 213 26.77 -6.24 -0.29
N ASP A 214 27.94 -5.98 -0.85
CA ASP A 214 29.16 -6.77 -0.64
C ASP A 214 29.52 -6.85 0.86
N PHE A 215 29.44 -5.72 1.57
CA PHE A 215 29.67 -5.68 3.01
C PHE A 215 28.72 -6.61 3.77
N LEU A 216 27.42 -6.55 3.47
CA LEU A 216 26.39 -7.34 4.15
C LEU A 216 26.45 -8.82 3.76
N GLU A 217 26.79 -9.12 2.51
CA GLU A 217 26.92 -10.49 2.03
C GLU A 217 28.11 -11.23 2.63
N ALA A 218 29.18 -10.50 2.98
CA ALA A 218 30.31 -11.04 3.70
C ALA A 218 30.01 -11.37 5.18
N GLN A 219 28.85 -10.96 5.72
CA GLN A 219 28.49 -11.20 7.12
C GLN A 219 27.76 -12.55 7.29
N PRO A 220 28.31 -13.52 8.06
CA PRO A 220 27.64 -14.81 8.29
C PRO A 220 26.25 -14.64 8.92
N ALA A 221 26.12 -13.72 9.88
CA ALA A 221 24.83 -13.41 10.53
C ALA A 221 23.80 -12.81 9.55
N GLY A 222 24.25 -12.08 8.53
CA GLY A 222 23.38 -11.54 7.49
C GLY A 222 22.80 -12.64 6.60
N GLN A 223 23.64 -13.59 6.18
CA GLN A 223 23.19 -14.75 5.39
C GLN A 223 22.28 -15.67 6.19
N GLN A 224 22.62 -15.94 7.45
CA GLN A 224 21.80 -16.79 8.32
C GLN A 224 20.40 -16.20 8.53
N MET A 225 20.28 -14.89 8.81
CA MET A 225 18.98 -14.21 8.91
C MET A 225 18.19 -14.33 7.60
N TYR A 226 18.83 -14.11 6.46
CA TYR A 226 18.18 -14.26 5.15
C TYR A 226 17.65 -15.68 4.95
N GLU A 227 18.44 -16.71 5.20
CA GLU A 227 18.05 -18.11 5.06
C GLU A 227 16.90 -18.50 5.99
N ASP A 228 16.92 -18.03 7.24
CA ASP A 228 15.85 -18.31 8.21
C ASP A 228 14.53 -17.66 7.79
N VAL A 229 14.57 -16.41 7.29
CA VAL A 229 13.37 -15.73 6.75
C VAL A 229 12.87 -16.43 5.49
N VAL A 230 13.75 -16.82 4.57
CA VAL A 230 13.37 -17.60 3.37
C VAL A 230 12.69 -18.90 3.78
N ARG A 231 13.27 -19.66 4.72
CA ARG A 231 12.71 -20.92 5.21
C ARG A 231 11.33 -20.72 5.83
N TYR A 232 11.16 -19.68 6.63
CA TYR A 232 9.86 -19.33 7.22
C TYR A 232 8.82 -19.05 6.11
N LEU A 233 9.16 -18.19 5.16
CA LEU A 233 8.25 -17.81 4.08
C LEU A 233 7.93 -18.99 3.16
N ASP A 234 8.92 -19.79 2.75
CA ASP A 234 8.70 -21.02 1.96
C ASP A 234 7.73 -21.98 2.67
N THR A 235 7.79 -22.05 4.01
CA THR A 235 6.92 -22.92 4.82
C THR A 235 5.47 -22.40 4.89
N TRP A 236 5.29 -21.09 5.05
CA TRP A 236 3.98 -20.51 5.41
C TRP A 236 3.27 -19.80 4.27
N LEU A 237 3.96 -19.37 3.21
CA LEU A 237 3.32 -18.77 2.04
C LEU A 237 2.21 -19.65 1.43
N PRO A 238 2.37 -20.99 1.32
CA PRO A 238 1.26 -21.85 0.86
C PRO A 238 0.01 -21.77 1.75
N ALA A 239 0.16 -21.52 3.05
CA ALA A 239 -1.00 -21.33 3.94
C ALA A 239 -1.65 -19.96 3.71
N PHE A 240 -0.87 -18.91 3.47
CA PHE A 240 -1.38 -17.58 3.12
C PHE A 240 -2.09 -17.57 1.76
N ASP A 241 -1.62 -18.34 0.78
CA ASP A 241 -2.28 -18.50 -0.51
C ASP A 241 -3.72 -19.00 -0.35
N ASN A 242 -3.98 -19.85 0.64
CA ASN A 242 -5.30 -20.44 0.91
C ASN A 242 -6.23 -19.53 1.73
N ASP A 243 -5.73 -18.42 2.29
CA ASP A 243 -6.50 -17.48 3.13
C ASP A 243 -7.28 -16.43 2.31
N ASN A 244 -7.43 -16.63 0.99
CA ASN A 244 -8.10 -15.69 0.06
C ASN A 244 -7.60 -14.23 0.14
N ARG A 245 -6.35 -14.03 0.58
CA ARG A 245 -5.72 -12.71 0.63
C ARG A 245 -5.13 -12.37 -0.73
N ALA A 246 -5.36 -11.14 -1.18
CA ALA A 246 -4.74 -10.64 -2.40
C ALA A 246 -3.30 -10.16 -2.16
N TYR A 247 -2.98 -9.71 -0.94
CA TYR A 247 -1.68 -9.14 -0.59
C TYR A 247 -1.21 -9.67 0.76
N LEU A 248 0.09 -9.93 0.87
CA LEU A 248 0.80 -10.20 2.12
C LEU A 248 2.00 -9.26 2.22
N THR A 249 2.02 -8.40 3.22
CA THR A 249 3.10 -7.43 3.40
C THR A 249 4.12 -7.92 4.42
N VAL A 250 5.32 -8.22 3.94
CA VAL A 250 6.48 -8.61 4.73
C VAL A 250 7.38 -7.40 4.96
N ALA A 251 7.39 -6.88 6.18
CA ALA A 251 8.17 -5.72 6.57
C ALA A 251 9.50 -6.09 7.24
N ILE A 252 10.59 -5.53 6.74
CA ILE A 252 11.94 -5.71 7.28
C ILE A 252 12.38 -4.40 7.92
N GLY A 253 12.70 -4.44 9.21
CA GLY A 253 13.09 -3.28 10.00
C GLY A 253 14.59 -3.25 10.30
N CYS A 254 15.22 -2.08 10.14
CA CYS A 254 16.49 -1.79 10.83
C CYS A 254 16.36 -0.47 11.59
N THR A 255 17.41 0.07 12.21
CA THR A 255 17.27 1.32 12.99
C THR A 255 16.80 2.50 12.13
N GLY A 256 17.42 2.71 10.97
CA GLY A 256 17.22 3.90 10.14
C GLY A 256 16.57 3.67 8.77
N GLY A 257 16.28 2.42 8.39
CA GLY A 257 15.60 2.10 7.14
C GLY A 257 16.42 2.20 5.85
N GLN A 258 17.75 2.38 5.93
CA GLN A 258 18.57 2.71 4.75
C GLN A 258 19.46 1.59 4.21
N HIS A 259 19.98 0.72 5.08
CA HIS A 259 21.01 -0.26 4.69
C HIS A 259 20.52 -1.70 4.84
N ARG A 260 20.58 -2.25 6.06
CA ARG A 260 20.30 -3.67 6.37
C ARG A 260 18.90 -4.11 5.93
N SER A 261 17.89 -3.31 6.26
CA SER A 261 16.51 -3.65 5.89
C SER A 261 16.24 -3.54 4.39
N VAL A 262 16.82 -2.53 3.72
CA VAL A 262 16.72 -2.36 2.27
C VAL A 262 17.36 -3.55 1.55
N TRP A 263 18.60 -3.91 1.93
CA TRP A 263 19.31 -5.06 1.37
C TRP A 263 18.52 -6.36 1.53
N LEU A 264 18.04 -6.64 2.75
CA LEU A 264 17.34 -7.89 3.01
C LEU A 264 15.98 -7.94 2.28
N ALA A 265 15.24 -6.83 2.22
CA ALA A 265 13.98 -6.75 1.46
C ALA A 265 14.20 -6.99 -0.05
N GLU A 266 15.22 -6.36 -0.64
CA GLU A 266 15.59 -6.56 -2.05
C GLU A 266 16.03 -8.00 -2.33
N LYS A 267 16.83 -8.58 -1.44
CA LYS A 267 17.33 -9.94 -1.58
C LYS A 267 16.20 -10.97 -1.49
N LEU A 268 15.27 -10.79 -0.55
CA LEU A 268 14.06 -11.61 -0.44
C LEU A 268 13.18 -11.47 -1.67
N ALA A 269 12.93 -10.23 -2.13
CA ALA A 269 12.11 -10.01 -3.32
C ALA A 269 12.65 -10.78 -4.54
N ARG A 270 13.95 -10.70 -4.82
CA ARG A 270 14.59 -11.44 -5.91
C ARG A 270 14.45 -12.96 -5.79
N ARG A 271 14.41 -13.50 -4.57
CA ARG A 271 14.27 -14.95 -4.31
C ARG A 271 12.86 -15.46 -4.60
N PHE A 272 11.83 -14.64 -4.40
CA PHE A 272 10.43 -15.03 -4.57
C PHE A 272 9.80 -14.54 -5.89
N ASP A 273 10.47 -13.65 -6.63
CA ASP A 273 9.99 -13.13 -7.93
C ASP A 273 9.96 -14.19 -9.04
N SER A 274 10.69 -15.31 -8.87
CA SER A 274 10.71 -16.40 -9.85
C SER A 274 9.45 -17.27 -9.84
N ASP A 275 8.77 -17.35 -8.71
CA ASP A 275 7.68 -18.31 -8.45
C ASP A 275 6.36 -17.64 -8.07
N ARG A 276 6.39 -16.35 -7.70
CA ARG A 276 5.23 -15.62 -7.16
C ARG A 276 5.24 -14.16 -7.61
N GLN A 277 4.10 -13.50 -7.47
CA GLN A 277 4.01 -12.06 -7.69
C GLN A 277 4.62 -11.31 -6.51
N VAL A 278 5.62 -10.48 -6.81
CA VAL A 278 6.34 -9.72 -5.80
C VAL A 278 6.29 -8.23 -6.11
N LEU A 279 6.12 -7.42 -5.06
CA LEU A 279 6.43 -6.00 -5.10
C LEU A 279 7.46 -5.65 -4.02
N THR A 280 8.35 -4.71 -4.35
CA THR A 280 9.34 -4.19 -3.40
C THR A 280 9.08 -2.73 -3.12
N ARG A 281 9.16 -2.35 -1.84
CA ARG A 281 8.95 -0.98 -1.38
C ARG A 281 9.96 -0.59 -0.30
N HIS A 282 10.42 0.66 -0.32
CA HIS A 282 11.25 1.21 0.76
C HIS A 282 10.62 2.50 1.25
N ARG A 283 10.25 2.53 2.54
CA ARG A 283 9.58 3.68 3.14
C ARG A 283 10.51 4.88 3.22
N GLU A 284 11.69 4.69 3.80
CA GLU A 284 12.64 5.78 3.89
C GLU A 284 13.45 5.87 2.59
N ARG A 285 13.39 7.02 1.93
CA ARG A 285 14.30 7.36 0.85
C ARG A 285 15.49 8.13 1.40
N ARG A 286 16.67 7.85 0.87
CA ARG A 286 17.79 8.77 0.99
C ARG A 286 17.67 9.83 -0.11
N GLY A 287 17.31 11.05 0.25
CA GLY A 287 17.31 12.21 -0.65
C GLY A 287 16.10 12.30 -1.58
N GLU A 288 15.05 12.98 -1.13
CA GLU A 288 14.58 14.14 -1.88
C GLU A 288 14.87 15.32 -0.94
N ALA A 289 15.91 16.08 -1.28
CA ALA A 289 16.14 17.40 -0.72
C ALA A 289 15.16 18.39 -1.36
#